data_AF-A0A2A5DTE0-F1
#
_entry.id   AF-A0A2A5DTE0-F1
#
_cell.length_a   1.000
_cell.length_b   1.000
_cell.length_c   1.000
_cell.angle_alpha   90.00
_cell.angle_beta   90.00
_cell.angle_gamma   90.00
#
_symmetry.space_group_name_H-M   'P 1'
#
loop_
_entity.id
_entity.type
_entity.pdbx_description
1 polymer ?
#
loop_
_entity_poly.entity_id
_entity_poly.type
_entity_poly.pdbx_seq_one_letter_code
_entity_poly.pdbx_strand_id
1 'polypeptide(L)'
;MNFNYNKNYQFNPEKLFIKSLNHNPELIVNESYYELVHHTGHIGKFNFYKDEDHLFFVGQIVDPNGWEVKLNQNHPEWYFYDHVVFQFDPQNNHQFKRTIALMRDGELKLDNQRCLDGEEISDGHASPLDLTPLDIEKEVKEIDNGWAFKITIKLDSIRGDGKSYDTINNPIGTRISFTATSDIVYDSIAWPENPNSDFNHLFSFGLLVDEKALVDVDELDFGKPLWETGTITSSVVVSGNVKSDLIPTNIKTVIKTTGGRYLTDQNDLEFSAGSFKHSIPVHFPFASKWVPDAADIATVEIQICDGDNILWSTLYPFGFDLGIIVRDPFGLFSDKTIERPLPSDPKFVDNYRCWLFSKLPNWKPQTTKDGAPSDFFLHSERKEHCLNLMDEDVISQIATLIHNEFDDWQDGLSACSLILHHPCLTTHSGSWSKISSSSTTETVLRLRGCFCCDTARVASHVCDILSEKYNVPFTGYGMGLRGHVTGMIDTPIGEVLIDPMLGITYHTLDNTRLATLQEICGSMELQARVWEKACAHGHEFFNGVDNQTRRPYDRGRLKYLN
;
A
#
# COMPACT_ATOMS: atom_id res chain seq x y z
N MET A 1 -2.05 -14.27 2.41
CA MET A 1 -3.15 -13.33 2.12
C MET A 1 -3.29 -13.19 0.61
N ASN A 2 -4.46 -13.50 0.04
CA ASN A 2 -4.80 -13.11 -1.32
C ASN A 2 -5.55 -11.78 -1.22
N PHE A 3 -4.83 -10.66 -1.32
CA PHE A 3 -5.49 -9.44 -1.74
C PHE A 3 -6.05 -9.71 -3.13
N ASN A 4 -7.37 -9.76 -3.24
CA ASN A 4 -8.03 -9.94 -4.52
C ASN A 4 -7.96 -8.59 -5.24
N TYR A 5 -6.80 -8.28 -5.81
CA TYR A 5 -6.43 -7.01 -6.47
C TYR A 5 -7.26 -6.68 -7.73
N ASN A 6 -8.31 -7.45 -8.02
CA ASN A 6 -9.23 -7.28 -9.15
C ASN A 6 -10.48 -6.46 -8.79
N LYS A 7 -10.53 -5.79 -7.64
CA LYS A 7 -11.64 -4.92 -7.26
C LYS A 7 -11.32 -3.48 -7.65
N ASN A 8 -12.30 -2.77 -8.21
CA ASN A 8 -12.25 -1.31 -8.36
C ASN A 8 -11.91 -0.67 -7.00
N TYR A 9 -11.14 0.43 -7.02
CA TYR A 9 -10.92 1.27 -5.84
C TYR A 9 -12.18 2.10 -5.56
N GLN A 10 -13.19 1.41 -5.01
CA GLN A 10 -14.49 1.98 -4.70
C GLN A 10 -14.58 2.31 -3.21
N PHE A 11 -14.84 3.56 -2.90
CA PHE A 11 -15.09 4.06 -1.56
C PHE A 11 -16.58 4.35 -1.40
N ASN A 12 -17.23 3.53 -0.59
CA ASN A 12 -18.64 3.70 -0.17
C ASN A 12 -18.66 3.84 1.36
N PRO A 13 -18.28 5.00 1.90
CA PRO A 13 -18.12 5.14 3.34
C PRO A 13 -19.48 5.06 4.04
N GLU A 14 -19.54 4.28 5.12
CA GLU A 14 -20.65 4.39 6.07
C GLU A 14 -20.64 5.78 6.72
N LYS A 15 -21.82 6.29 7.09
CA LYS A 15 -21.97 7.65 7.59
C LYS A 15 -22.60 7.70 8.98
N LEU A 16 -22.06 8.58 9.81
CA LEU A 16 -22.72 9.09 11.02
C LEU A 16 -22.98 10.59 10.84
N PHE A 17 -24.03 11.08 11.49
CA PHE A 17 -24.43 12.47 11.39
C PHE A 17 -24.14 13.24 12.68
N ILE A 18 -23.57 14.43 12.54
CA ILE A 18 -23.42 15.41 13.61
C ILE A 18 -24.69 16.24 13.67
N LYS A 19 -25.38 16.20 14.81
CA LYS A 19 -26.56 17.03 15.07
C LYS A 19 -26.16 18.40 15.61
N SER A 20 -26.81 19.47 15.17
CA SER A 20 -26.60 20.80 15.72
C SER A 20 -27.36 20.98 17.04
N LEU A 21 -26.69 21.50 18.06
CA LEU A 21 -27.32 21.89 19.33
C LEU A 21 -27.06 23.37 19.63
N ASN A 22 -28.02 23.99 20.32
CA ASN A 22 -27.88 25.34 20.88
C ASN A 22 -27.43 25.32 22.36
N HIS A 23 -27.11 24.14 22.90
CA HIS A 23 -26.71 23.94 24.30
C HIS A 23 -25.80 22.72 24.42
N ASN A 24 -25.03 22.64 25.51
CA ASN A 24 -24.18 21.49 25.83
C ASN A 24 -25.06 20.24 26.07
N PRO A 25 -24.85 19.13 25.35
CA PRO A 25 -25.66 17.92 25.52
C PRO A 25 -25.53 17.34 26.94
N GLU A 26 -26.65 16.82 27.44
CA GLU A 26 -26.65 16.00 28.65
C GLU A 26 -25.83 14.71 28.41
N LEU A 27 -25.21 14.19 29.47
CA LEU A 27 -24.40 12.97 29.41
C LEU A 27 -25.22 11.74 29.00
N ILE A 28 -26.50 11.70 29.38
CA ILE A 28 -27.44 10.63 29.05
C ILE A 28 -28.53 11.24 28.19
N VAL A 29 -28.48 11.00 26.88
CA VAL A 29 -29.48 11.46 25.93
C VAL A 29 -30.54 10.38 25.70
N ASN A 30 -31.81 10.74 25.60
CA ASN A 30 -32.92 9.81 25.31
C ASN A 30 -33.17 9.58 23.81
N GLU A 31 -32.24 10.00 22.95
CA GLU A 31 -32.38 9.93 21.49
C GLU A 31 -31.90 8.60 20.91
N SER A 32 -32.18 8.37 19.63
CA SER A 32 -31.62 7.25 18.87
C SER A 32 -30.09 7.36 18.84
N TYR A 33 -29.40 6.35 19.35
CA TYR A 33 -27.96 6.20 19.23
C TYR A 33 -27.61 5.28 18.06
N TYR A 34 -26.40 5.44 17.53
CA TYR A 34 -25.75 4.36 16.78
C TYR A 34 -25.34 3.27 17.76
N GLU A 35 -25.67 2.01 17.48
CA GLU A 35 -25.42 0.89 18.39
C GLU A 35 -24.39 -0.08 17.81
N LEU A 36 -23.39 -0.44 18.63
CA LEU A 36 -22.44 -1.52 18.38
C LEU A 36 -22.64 -2.62 19.43
N VAL A 37 -22.77 -3.87 18.99
CA VAL A 37 -23.00 -5.01 19.89
C VAL A 37 -21.76 -5.87 19.94
N HIS A 38 -21.02 -5.81 21.04
CA HIS A 38 -19.86 -6.67 21.28
C HIS A 38 -20.32 -8.13 21.44
N HIS A 39 -19.49 -9.09 21.02
CA HIS A 39 -19.84 -10.52 21.05
C HIS A 39 -20.04 -11.07 22.48
N THR A 40 -19.55 -10.37 23.51
CA THR A 40 -19.84 -10.67 24.92
C THR A 40 -21.19 -10.12 25.40
N GLY A 41 -21.97 -9.47 24.53
CA GLY A 41 -23.28 -8.91 24.82
C GLY A 41 -23.27 -7.46 25.32
N HIS A 42 -22.11 -6.80 25.39
CA HIS A 42 -22.03 -5.38 25.71
C HIS A 42 -22.56 -4.55 24.54
N ILE A 43 -23.27 -3.46 24.84
CA ILE A 43 -23.85 -2.59 23.82
C ILE A 43 -23.26 -1.19 23.98
N GLY A 44 -22.46 -0.77 23.00
CA GLY A 44 -21.99 0.60 22.89
C GLY A 44 -23.00 1.45 22.12
N LYS A 45 -23.41 2.58 22.69
CA LYS A 45 -24.35 3.53 22.09
C LYS A 45 -23.68 4.88 21.93
N PHE A 46 -23.69 5.43 20.71
CA PHE A 46 -22.89 6.60 20.34
C PHE A 46 -23.71 7.66 19.62
N ASN A 47 -23.42 8.94 19.90
CA ASN A 47 -24.00 10.10 19.23
C ASN A 47 -22.96 11.22 19.09
N PHE A 48 -23.13 12.03 18.05
CA PHE A 48 -22.30 13.21 17.80
C PHE A 48 -23.16 14.46 17.71
N TYR A 49 -22.73 15.50 18.42
CA TYR A 49 -23.34 16.81 18.38
C TYR A 49 -22.29 17.87 18.12
N LYS A 50 -22.73 19.06 17.69
CA LYS A 50 -21.86 20.24 17.63
C LYS A 50 -22.61 21.50 18.04
N ASP A 51 -21.85 22.47 18.52
CA ASP A 51 -22.25 23.88 18.58
C ASP A 51 -21.32 24.72 17.67
N GLU A 52 -21.22 26.03 17.93
CA GLU A 52 -20.34 26.94 17.16
C GLU A 52 -18.85 26.65 17.34
N ASP A 53 -18.45 26.16 18.53
CA ASP A 53 -17.05 26.08 18.95
C ASP A 53 -16.59 24.63 19.27
N HIS A 54 -17.53 23.70 19.45
CA HIS A 54 -17.25 22.36 19.98
C HIS A 54 -17.90 21.24 19.17
N LEU A 55 -17.18 20.11 19.11
CA LEU A 55 -17.69 18.79 18.77
C LEU A 55 -17.88 17.97 20.05
N PHE A 56 -19.03 17.33 20.20
CA PHE A 56 -19.37 16.47 21.32
C PHE A 56 -19.49 15.02 20.84
N PHE A 57 -18.69 14.13 21.42
CA PHE A 57 -18.85 12.69 21.29
C PHE A 57 -19.44 12.15 22.60
N VAL A 58 -20.71 11.74 22.55
CA VAL A 58 -21.48 11.29 23.72
C VAL A 58 -21.86 9.84 23.53
N GLY A 59 -21.75 9.04 24.58
CA GLY A 59 -22.16 7.66 24.51
C GLY A 59 -22.31 6.97 25.84
N GLN A 60 -22.74 5.72 25.77
CA GLN A 60 -22.82 4.83 26.92
C GLN A 60 -22.46 3.41 26.49
N ILE A 61 -21.74 2.71 27.36
CA ILE A 61 -21.50 1.28 27.25
C ILE A 61 -22.44 0.60 28.25
N VAL A 62 -23.31 -0.25 27.75
CA VAL A 62 -24.25 -1.04 28.53
C VAL A 62 -23.69 -2.44 28.72
N ASP A 63 -23.42 -2.79 29.97
CA ASP A 63 -22.92 -4.08 30.39
C ASP A 63 -24.07 -5.12 30.39
N PRO A 64 -23.80 -6.40 30.06
CA PRO A 64 -24.77 -7.48 30.21
C PRO A 64 -25.26 -7.61 31.67
N ASN A 65 -26.51 -8.05 31.85
CA ASN A 65 -27.04 -8.28 33.19
C ASN A 65 -26.17 -9.29 33.97
N GLY A 66 -25.73 -8.89 35.17
CA GLY A 66 -24.87 -9.72 36.03
C GLY A 66 -23.40 -9.74 35.61
N TRP A 67 -22.98 -8.86 34.70
CA TRP A 67 -21.57 -8.64 34.41
C TRP A 67 -20.86 -8.03 35.61
N GLU A 68 -19.72 -8.61 35.99
CA GLU A 68 -18.83 -8.04 37.00
C GLU A 68 -17.60 -7.49 36.30
N VAL A 69 -17.33 -6.19 36.50
CA VAL A 69 -16.16 -5.53 35.93
C VAL A 69 -14.90 -6.11 36.57
N LYS A 70 -14.15 -6.88 35.79
CA LYS A 70 -12.82 -7.35 36.17
C LYS A 70 -11.80 -6.44 35.54
N LEU A 71 -11.53 -5.32 36.20
CA LEU A 71 -10.46 -4.43 35.77
C LEU A 71 -9.15 -5.22 35.79
N ASN A 72 -8.52 -5.40 34.63
CA ASN A 72 -7.21 -6.01 34.52
C ASN A 72 -6.15 -4.99 34.98
N GLN A 73 -6.18 -4.62 36.26
CA GLN A 73 -5.50 -3.45 36.84
C GLN A 73 -3.97 -3.48 36.72
N ASN A 74 -3.38 -4.59 36.28
CA ASN A 74 -1.94 -4.80 36.23
C ASN A 74 -1.36 -4.91 34.81
N HIS A 75 -2.16 -4.78 33.75
CA HIS A 75 -1.63 -4.84 32.40
C HIS A 75 -0.97 -3.50 32.01
N PRO A 76 0.30 -3.46 31.55
CA PRO A 76 0.98 -2.18 31.28
C PRO A 76 0.37 -1.37 30.12
N GLU A 77 -0.36 -2.06 29.23
CA GLU A 77 -0.94 -1.48 28.02
C GLU A 77 -2.42 -1.15 28.21
N TRP A 78 -2.80 0.10 27.87
CA TRP A 78 -4.14 0.65 28.12
C TRP A 78 -5.26 -0.01 27.30
N TYR A 79 -4.94 -0.61 26.15
CA TYR A 79 -5.94 -1.22 25.27
C TYR A 79 -6.48 -2.57 25.79
N PHE A 80 -6.01 -3.03 26.96
CA PHE A 80 -6.55 -4.22 27.65
C PHE A 80 -7.59 -3.90 28.73
N TYR A 81 -8.01 -2.64 28.84
CA TYR A 81 -8.97 -2.16 29.83
C TYR A 81 -10.30 -1.76 29.16
N ASP A 82 -11.35 -1.49 29.93
CA ASP A 82 -12.62 -0.98 29.42
C ASP A 82 -12.42 0.41 28.84
N HIS A 83 -12.65 0.56 27.54
CA HIS A 83 -12.43 1.82 26.86
C HIS A 83 -13.30 2.02 25.64
N VAL A 84 -13.46 3.28 25.29
CA VAL A 84 -13.94 3.73 23.99
C VAL A 84 -12.81 4.46 23.27
N VAL A 85 -12.63 4.20 21.98
CA VAL A 85 -11.70 4.91 21.11
C VAL A 85 -12.48 5.67 20.06
N PHE A 86 -12.25 6.98 19.98
CA PHE A 86 -12.63 7.82 18.85
C PHE A 86 -11.39 8.14 18.04
N GLN A 87 -11.34 7.62 16.82
CA GLN A 87 -10.28 7.89 15.87
C GLN A 87 -10.85 8.71 14.73
N PHE A 88 -10.13 9.74 14.33
CA PHE A 88 -10.60 10.61 13.26
C PHE A 88 -9.48 11.18 12.42
N ASP A 89 -9.80 11.39 11.16
CA ASP A 89 -9.06 12.16 10.19
C ASP A 89 -9.81 13.48 9.97
N PRO A 90 -9.34 14.58 10.60
CA PRO A 90 -9.95 15.89 10.51
C PRO A 90 -10.16 16.39 9.09
N GLN A 91 -9.31 16.02 8.14
CA GLN A 91 -9.36 16.58 6.79
C GLN A 91 -9.91 15.57 5.79
N ASN A 92 -10.27 14.37 6.27
CA ASN A 92 -10.58 13.21 5.44
C ASN A 92 -9.62 13.09 4.26
N ASN A 93 -8.33 13.27 4.54
CA ASN A 93 -7.27 13.25 3.55
C ASN A 93 -6.51 11.91 3.51
N HIS A 94 -6.91 10.97 4.37
CA HIS A 94 -6.36 9.66 4.61
C HIS A 94 -4.86 9.63 4.93
N GLN A 95 -4.32 10.75 5.43
CA GLN A 95 -2.93 10.90 5.82
C GLN A 95 -2.74 11.16 7.32
N PHE A 96 -3.76 11.70 7.98
CA PHE A 96 -3.67 12.11 9.38
C PHE A 96 -4.69 11.35 10.20
N LYS A 97 -4.26 10.85 11.36
CA LYS A 97 -5.14 10.23 12.33
C LYS A 97 -4.87 10.83 13.69
N ARG A 98 -5.94 11.28 14.32
CA ARG A 98 -5.98 11.56 15.75
C ARG A 98 -6.74 10.45 16.45
N THR A 99 -6.25 10.04 17.60
CA THR A 99 -6.86 9.01 18.43
C THR A 99 -7.11 9.59 19.81
N ILE A 100 -8.35 9.44 20.28
CA ILE A 100 -8.77 9.71 21.65
C ILE A 100 -9.28 8.38 22.22
N ALA A 101 -8.55 7.79 23.17
CA ALA A 101 -9.05 6.66 23.94
C ALA A 101 -9.44 7.14 25.35
N LEU A 102 -10.70 6.91 25.73
CA LEU A 102 -11.25 7.22 27.03
C LEU A 102 -11.55 5.93 27.77
N MET A 103 -10.93 5.79 28.93
CA MET A 103 -11.08 4.64 29.81
C MET A 103 -12.28 4.83 30.73
N ARG A 104 -12.85 3.72 31.22
CA ARG A 104 -13.99 3.75 32.16
C ARG A 104 -13.73 4.52 33.45
N ASP A 105 -12.48 4.56 33.92
CA ASP A 105 -12.09 5.34 35.10
C ASP A 105 -11.88 6.84 34.82
N GLY A 106 -12.08 7.25 33.56
CA GLY A 106 -11.88 8.61 33.10
C GLY A 106 -10.45 8.93 32.65
N GLU A 107 -9.49 8.00 32.66
CA GLU A 107 -8.18 8.22 32.05
C GLU A 107 -8.31 8.48 30.54
N LEU A 108 -7.48 9.38 30.00
CA LEU A 108 -7.46 9.72 28.57
C LEU A 108 -6.09 9.40 27.99
N LYS A 109 -6.07 8.70 26.85
CA LYS A 109 -4.88 8.51 26.02
C LYS A 109 -5.09 9.21 24.69
N LEU A 110 -4.08 9.94 24.26
CA LEU A 110 -4.08 10.68 23.01
C LEU A 110 -2.92 10.20 22.15
N ASP A 111 -3.17 10.06 20.86
CA ASP A 111 -2.14 9.74 19.88
C ASP A 111 -2.42 10.48 18.57
N ASN A 112 -1.36 10.99 17.94
CA ASN A 112 -1.42 11.71 16.67
C ASN A 112 -0.41 11.07 15.72
N GLN A 113 -0.93 10.52 14.63
CA GLN A 113 -0.14 9.83 13.62
C GLN A 113 -0.33 10.52 12.28
N ARG A 114 0.75 10.58 11.52
CA ARG A 114 0.73 11.00 10.12
C ARG A 114 1.44 9.94 9.28
N CYS A 115 0.78 9.49 8.21
CA CYS A 115 1.47 8.80 7.13
C CYS A 115 2.51 9.73 6.53
N LEU A 116 3.72 9.24 6.25
CA LEU A 116 4.50 9.91 5.21
C LEU A 116 3.68 9.89 3.92
N ASP A 117 3.89 10.87 3.05
CA ASP A 117 3.13 10.92 1.81
C ASP A 117 3.28 9.55 1.11
N GLY A 118 2.12 8.99 0.68
CA GLY A 118 1.94 7.67 0.05
C GLY A 118 2.26 6.43 0.89
N GLU A 119 2.61 6.55 2.16
CA GLU A 119 2.53 5.45 3.12
C GLU A 119 1.10 5.34 3.69
N GLU A 120 0.78 4.19 4.26
CA GLU A 120 -0.40 4.02 5.12
C GLU A 120 -0.02 4.16 6.59
N ILE A 121 -0.95 4.58 7.46
CA ILE A 121 -0.66 4.70 8.91
C ILE A 121 -0.35 3.33 9.54
N SER A 122 -0.83 2.27 8.91
CA SER A 122 -0.53 0.88 9.23
C SER A 122 0.89 0.45 8.83
N ASP A 123 1.53 1.16 7.91
CA ASP A 123 2.93 0.93 7.59
C ASP A 123 3.76 1.40 8.79
N GLY A 124 4.69 0.56 9.26
CA GLY A 124 5.47 0.77 10.50
C GLY A 124 6.37 2.02 10.52
N HIS A 125 6.17 2.97 9.62
CA HIS A 125 6.89 4.21 9.40
C HIS A 125 6.07 5.47 9.69
N ALA A 126 4.79 5.34 10.10
CA ALA A 126 4.01 6.47 10.61
C ALA A 126 4.78 7.21 11.72
N SER A 127 5.04 8.49 11.49
CA SER A 127 5.84 9.30 12.42
C SER A 127 4.93 9.97 13.44
N PRO A 128 5.32 10.03 14.74
CA PRO A 128 4.63 10.86 15.71
C PRO A 128 4.61 12.30 15.21
N LEU A 129 3.43 12.91 15.13
CA LEU A 129 3.29 14.28 14.65
C LEU A 129 3.11 15.23 15.83
N ASP A 130 4.00 16.22 15.94
CA ASP A 130 3.89 17.31 16.92
C ASP A 130 2.82 18.30 16.43
N LEU A 131 1.56 17.97 16.72
CA LEU A 131 0.40 18.84 16.44
C LEU A 131 0.08 19.67 17.67
N THR A 132 -0.62 20.79 17.44
CA THR A 132 -1.35 21.48 18.51
C THR A 132 -2.19 20.44 19.28
N PRO A 133 -1.98 20.31 20.61
CA PRO A 133 -2.74 19.38 21.43
C PRO A 133 -4.24 19.61 21.26
N LEU A 134 -5.02 18.54 21.31
CA LEU A 134 -6.46 18.66 21.33
C LEU A 134 -6.89 19.34 22.64
N ASP A 135 -7.78 20.31 22.54
CA ASP A 135 -8.42 20.96 23.68
C ASP A 135 -9.68 20.15 24.02
N ILE A 136 -9.57 19.31 25.04
CA ILE A 136 -10.54 18.27 25.38
C ILE A 136 -11.01 18.42 26.82
N GLU A 137 -12.33 18.46 26.98
CA GLU A 137 -13.00 18.18 28.25
C GLU A 137 -13.65 16.78 28.19
N LYS A 138 -13.69 16.10 29.33
CA LYS A 138 -14.27 14.75 29.45
C LYS A 138 -15.11 14.60 30.71
N GLU A 139 -16.17 13.83 30.59
CA GLU A 139 -17.04 13.44 31.70
C GLU A 139 -17.29 11.94 31.59
N VAL A 140 -17.18 11.21 32.71
CA VAL A 140 -17.51 9.79 32.81
C VAL A 140 -18.36 9.56 34.05
N LYS A 141 -19.42 8.75 33.92
CA LYS A 141 -20.35 8.46 35.00
C LYS A 141 -20.80 7.01 34.93
N GLU A 142 -20.69 6.31 36.06
CA GLU A 142 -21.32 4.99 36.23
C GLU A 142 -22.86 5.11 36.19
N ILE A 143 -23.49 4.17 35.48
CA ILE A 143 -24.95 4.02 35.37
C ILE A 143 -25.33 2.62 35.85
N ASP A 144 -26.63 2.38 36.08
CA ASP A 144 -27.12 1.14 36.72
C ASP A 144 -26.61 -0.17 36.08
N ASN A 145 -26.31 -0.15 34.78
CA ASN A 145 -25.83 -1.30 34.01
C ASN A 145 -24.69 -0.92 33.04
N GLY A 146 -23.72 -0.13 33.49
CA GLY A 146 -22.54 0.21 32.69
C GLY A 146 -22.03 1.61 32.98
N TRP A 147 -21.58 2.33 31.96
CA TRP A 147 -21.06 3.68 32.12
C TRP A 147 -21.40 4.58 30.93
N ALA A 148 -21.60 5.86 31.22
CA ALA A 148 -21.83 6.92 30.24
C ALA A 148 -20.63 7.86 30.17
N PHE A 149 -20.40 8.44 29.00
CA PHE A 149 -19.30 9.35 28.76
C PHE A 149 -19.65 10.48 27.81
N LYS A 150 -18.93 11.59 27.96
CA LYS A 150 -18.94 12.72 27.03
C LYS A 150 -17.51 13.21 26.85
N ILE A 151 -17.13 13.38 25.59
CA ILE A 151 -15.88 14.01 25.17
C ILE A 151 -16.25 15.28 24.40
N THR A 152 -15.83 16.43 24.90
CA THR A 152 -16.01 17.74 24.26
C THR A 152 -14.68 18.17 23.69
N ILE A 153 -14.65 18.46 22.39
CA ILE A 153 -13.43 18.81 21.64
C ILE A 153 -13.64 20.18 21.01
N LYS A 154 -12.74 21.14 21.27
CA LYS A 154 -12.79 22.44 20.60
C LYS A 154 -12.48 22.29 19.10
N LEU A 155 -13.35 22.80 18.24
CA LEU A 155 -13.26 22.64 16.78
C LEU A 155 -11.93 23.15 16.21
N ASP A 156 -11.43 24.29 16.68
CA ASP A 156 -10.14 24.84 16.22
C ASP A 156 -8.93 23.95 16.56
N SER A 157 -9.05 23.09 17.57
CA SER A 157 -7.97 22.16 17.95
C SER A 157 -7.93 20.90 17.07
N ILE A 158 -9.03 20.56 16.38
CA ILE A 158 -9.20 19.32 15.60
C ILE A 158 -8.19 19.24 14.44
N ARG A 159 -8.01 20.31 13.67
CA ARG A 159 -7.09 20.31 12.52
C ARG A 159 -5.62 20.26 12.93
N GLY A 160 -5.26 20.93 14.02
CA GLY A 160 -3.87 21.06 14.48
C GLY A 160 -3.00 22.05 13.70
N ASP A 161 -3.48 22.54 12.56
CA ASP A 161 -2.82 23.54 11.70
C ASP A 161 -3.16 25.00 12.09
N GLY A 162 -3.93 25.18 13.18
CA GLY A 162 -4.34 26.49 13.70
C GLY A 162 -5.42 27.21 12.89
N LYS A 163 -6.02 26.55 11.89
CA LYS A 163 -7.16 27.10 11.13
C LYS A 163 -8.48 26.67 11.76
N SER A 164 -9.51 27.51 11.63
CA SER A 164 -10.86 27.16 12.04
C SER A 164 -11.37 25.96 11.24
N TYR A 165 -12.03 25.03 11.91
CA TYR A 165 -12.60 23.85 11.28
C TYR A 165 -14.06 24.10 10.88
N ASP A 166 -14.35 24.03 9.58
CA ASP A 166 -15.72 24.10 9.08
C ASP A 166 -16.23 22.67 8.82
N THR A 167 -17.00 22.14 9.78
CA THR A 167 -17.60 20.81 9.72
C THR A 167 -18.66 20.69 8.63
N ILE A 168 -19.26 21.80 8.18
CA ILE A 168 -20.38 21.79 7.22
C ILE A 168 -19.88 21.38 5.84
N ASN A 169 -18.69 21.87 5.47
CA ASN A 169 -18.11 21.67 4.14
C ASN A 169 -17.06 20.56 4.10
N ASN A 170 -16.67 20.00 5.25
CA ASN A 170 -15.62 18.97 5.32
C ASN A 170 -16.07 17.81 6.23
N PRO A 171 -16.37 16.64 5.65
CA PRO A 171 -16.65 15.46 6.47
C PRO A 171 -15.39 15.05 7.23
N ILE A 172 -15.55 14.48 8.42
CA ILE A 172 -14.44 13.96 9.23
C ILE A 172 -14.38 12.46 9.01
N GLY A 173 -13.26 11.94 8.50
CA GLY A 173 -13.05 10.50 8.46
C GLY A 173 -13.08 9.96 9.88
N THR A 174 -13.92 8.98 10.21
CA THR A 174 -14.17 8.56 11.58
C THR A 174 -14.19 7.04 11.74
N ARG A 175 -13.57 6.57 12.82
CA ARG A 175 -13.73 5.22 13.35
C ARG A 175 -13.98 5.28 14.84
N ILE A 176 -14.97 4.53 15.30
CA ILE A 176 -15.30 4.40 16.72
C ILE A 176 -15.09 2.94 17.07
N SER A 177 -14.50 2.68 18.23
CA SER A 177 -14.45 1.32 18.74
C SER A 177 -14.60 1.32 20.25
N PHE A 178 -15.02 0.19 20.81
CA PHE A 178 -14.99 0.01 22.24
C PHE A 178 -14.62 -1.42 22.59
N THR A 179 -14.05 -1.57 23.78
CA THR A 179 -13.63 -2.85 24.34
C THR A 179 -14.23 -2.98 25.73
N ALA A 180 -14.71 -4.17 26.06
CA ALA A 180 -15.11 -4.56 27.40
C ALA A 180 -14.18 -5.68 27.90
N THR A 181 -13.52 -5.42 29.02
CA THR A 181 -12.55 -6.32 29.65
C THR A 181 -13.26 -7.54 30.20
N SER A 182 -12.77 -8.72 29.85
CA SER A 182 -13.22 -9.97 30.45
C SER A 182 -12.02 -10.81 30.91
N ASP A 183 -12.27 -12.01 31.43
CA ASP A 183 -11.20 -13.00 31.71
C ASP A 183 -10.40 -13.37 30.45
N ILE A 184 -10.96 -13.11 29.27
CA ILE A 184 -10.34 -13.26 27.95
C ILE A 184 -10.24 -11.88 27.30
N VAL A 185 -9.08 -11.58 26.72
CA VAL A 185 -8.91 -10.37 25.91
C VAL A 185 -9.57 -10.63 24.56
N TYR A 186 -10.54 -9.79 24.23
CA TYR A 186 -11.20 -9.82 22.94
C TYR A 186 -10.84 -8.59 22.12
N ASP A 187 -10.91 -8.73 20.80
CA ASP A 187 -10.73 -7.59 19.90
C ASP A 187 -11.86 -6.57 20.10
N SER A 188 -11.50 -5.29 20.00
CA SER A 188 -12.48 -4.20 20.04
C SER A 188 -13.48 -4.34 18.90
N ILE A 189 -14.76 -4.13 19.19
CA ILE A 189 -15.75 -3.93 18.11
C ILE A 189 -15.65 -2.50 17.61
N ALA A 190 -15.76 -2.32 16.29
CA ALA A 190 -15.60 -1.02 15.66
C ALA A 190 -16.71 -0.70 14.65
N TRP A 191 -16.92 0.60 14.45
CA TRP A 191 -17.64 1.19 13.34
C TRP A 191 -16.70 2.06 12.50
N PRO A 192 -16.71 1.95 11.16
CA PRO A 192 -17.35 0.87 10.39
C PRO A 192 -16.80 -0.51 10.75
N GLU A 193 -17.58 -1.55 10.49
CA GLU A 193 -17.10 -2.93 10.69
C GLU A 193 -16.06 -3.24 9.61
N ASN A 194 -14.80 -3.46 10.02
CA ASN A 194 -13.74 -3.83 9.09
C ASN A 194 -13.46 -5.34 9.18
N PRO A 195 -13.78 -6.13 8.13
CA PRO A 195 -13.59 -7.58 8.14
C PRO A 195 -12.11 -8.00 8.13
N ASN A 196 -11.18 -7.07 7.86
CA ASN A 196 -9.75 -7.30 7.90
C ASN A 196 -9.18 -6.63 9.17
N SER A 197 -9.33 -7.29 10.31
CA SER A 197 -9.00 -6.83 11.67
C SER A 197 -7.54 -6.41 11.90
N ASP A 198 -6.62 -6.85 11.03
CA ASP A 198 -5.19 -6.77 11.32
C ASP A 198 -4.59 -5.37 11.14
N PHE A 199 -5.32 -4.43 10.53
CA PHE A 199 -4.77 -3.12 10.19
C PHE A 199 -5.79 -1.98 10.31
N ASN A 200 -5.41 -0.95 11.08
CA ASN A 200 -6.20 0.25 11.31
C ASN A 200 -6.01 1.27 10.17
N HIS A 201 -6.47 0.90 8.96
CA HIS A 201 -6.32 1.72 7.75
C HIS A 201 -7.30 2.90 7.74
N LEU A 202 -6.80 4.11 7.45
CA LEU A 202 -7.64 5.32 7.32
C LEU A 202 -8.68 5.22 6.20
N PHE A 203 -8.45 4.37 5.20
CA PHE A 203 -9.42 4.07 4.14
C PHE A 203 -10.63 3.26 4.61
N SER A 204 -10.54 2.62 5.77
CA SER A 204 -11.66 1.89 6.39
C SER A 204 -12.51 2.77 7.31
N PHE A 205 -12.15 4.05 7.45
CA PHE A 205 -12.93 4.99 8.25
C PHE A 205 -14.24 5.29 7.52
N GLY A 206 -15.31 5.44 8.30
CA GLY A 206 -16.56 6.02 7.82
C GLY A 206 -16.42 7.53 7.74
N LEU A 207 -17.53 8.22 7.46
CA LEU A 207 -17.59 9.67 7.49
C LEU A 207 -18.51 10.14 8.62
N LEU A 208 -18.04 11.10 9.38
CA LEU A 208 -18.86 11.90 10.27
C LEU A 208 -19.23 13.20 9.54
N VAL A 209 -20.51 13.34 9.22
CA VAL A 209 -21.05 14.36 8.31
C VAL A 209 -21.97 15.29 9.07
N ASP A 210 -21.87 16.60 8.84
CA ASP A 210 -22.81 17.57 9.38
C ASP A 210 -24.21 17.35 8.80
N GLU A 211 -25.26 17.33 9.64
CA GLU A 211 -26.63 17.21 9.14
C GLU A 211 -27.01 18.37 8.19
N LYS A 212 -26.36 19.53 8.35
CA LYS A 212 -26.54 20.73 7.52
C LYS A 212 -25.64 20.76 6.28
N ALA A 213 -24.80 19.75 6.05
CA ALA A 213 -23.97 19.68 4.86
C ALA A 213 -24.84 19.76 3.59
N LEU A 214 -24.50 20.68 2.69
CA LEU A 214 -25.28 20.94 1.47
C LEU A 214 -25.10 19.84 0.43
N VAL A 215 -23.92 19.21 0.42
CA VAL A 215 -23.51 18.14 -0.48
C VAL A 215 -23.18 16.91 0.33
N ASP A 216 -23.68 15.77 -0.13
CA ASP A 216 -23.44 14.47 0.48
C ASP A 216 -22.90 13.50 -0.59
N VAL A 217 -21.64 13.08 -0.46
CA VAL A 217 -20.98 12.18 -1.41
C VAL A 217 -21.17 10.74 -0.94
N ASP A 218 -21.82 9.91 -1.77
CA ASP A 218 -22.13 8.51 -1.45
C ASP A 218 -21.05 7.56 -1.94
N GLU A 219 -20.48 7.84 -3.10
CA GLU A 219 -19.53 6.95 -3.77
C GLU A 219 -18.42 7.76 -4.45
N LEU A 220 -17.20 7.25 -4.30
CA LEU A 220 -16.03 7.62 -5.07
C LEU A 220 -15.41 6.35 -5.65
N ASP A 221 -15.46 6.19 -6.96
CA ASP A 221 -14.83 5.07 -7.66
C ASP A 221 -13.65 5.59 -8.47
N PHE A 222 -12.43 5.27 -8.04
CA PHE A 222 -11.20 5.60 -8.77
C PHE A 222 -10.94 4.67 -9.96
N GLY A 223 -11.86 3.72 -10.21
CA GLY A 223 -11.80 2.76 -11.28
C GLY A 223 -10.75 1.68 -11.03
N LYS A 224 -10.23 1.16 -12.15
CA LYS A 224 -9.12 0.20 -12.12
C LYS A 224 -7.79 0.93 -11.90
N PRO A 225 -6.85 0.32 -11.18
CA PRO A 225 -5.49 0.85 -11.09
C PRO A 225 -4.90 1.11 -12.49
N LEU A 226 -4.21 2.25 -12.63
CA LEU A 226 -3.61 2.69 -13.90
C LEU A 226 -2.59 1.70 -14.48
N TRP A 227 -1.94 0.91 -13.63
CA TRP A 227 -1.02 -0.14 -14.06
C TRP A 227 -1.73 -1.31 -14.77
N GLU A 228 -3.03 -1.51 -14.55
CA GLU A 228 -3.81 -2.53 -15.26
C GLU A 228 -4.23 -2.03 -16.65
N THR A 229 -4.46 -0.71 -16.80
CA THR A 229 -4.94 -0.10 -18.04
C THR A 229 -3.82 0.36 -18.96
N GLY A 230 -2.62 0.63 -18.44
CA GLY A 230 -1.49 1.19 -19.18
C GLY A 230 -1.72 2.66 -19.59
N THR A 231 -2.69 3.34 -18.99
CA THR A 231 -3.06 4.73 -19.29
C THR A 231 -2.55 5.69 -18.21
N ILE A 232 -2.16 6.92 -18.59
CA ILE A 232 -1.83 8.00 -17.63
C ILE A 232 -3.07 8.77 -17.15
N THR A 233 -4.24 8.32 -17.56
CA THR A 233 -5.54 8.92 -17.24
C THR A 233 -6.35 7.89 -16.45
N SER A 234 -6.85 8.28 -15.29
CA SER A 234 -7.93 7.55 -14.60
C SER A 234 -9.26 8.27 -14.81
N SER A 235 -10.36 7.57 -14.62
CA SER A 235 -11.68 8.17 -14.58
C SER A 235 -12.22 8.01 -13.16
N VAL A 236 -12.20 9.09 -12.38
CA VAL A 236 -12.77 9.10 -11.04
C VAL A 236 -14.25 9.37 -11.15
N VAL A 237 -15.08 8.41 -10.76
CA VAL A 237 -16.52 8.58 -10.70
C VAL A 237 -16.90 9.06 -9.31
N VAL A 238 -17.54 10.22 -9.25
CA VAL A 238 -18.08 10.80 -8.01
C VAL A 238 -19.59 10.79 -8.11
N SER A 239 -20.27 10.28 -7.09
CA SER A 239 -21.73 10.39 -7.01
C SER A 239 -22.24 10.70 -5.60
N GLY A 240 -23.39 11.34 -5.55
CA GLY A 240 -23.98 11.82 -4.31
C GLY A 240 -25.26 12.61 -4.49
N ASN A 241 -25.65 13.31 -3.43
CA ASN A 241 -26.88 14.09 -3.35
C ASN A 241 -26.62 15.53 -2.90
N VAL A 242 -27.53 16.42 -3.26
CA VAL A 242 -27.57 17.82 -2.83
C VAL A 242 -28.83 18.04 -2.01
N LYS A 243 -28.69 18.56 -0.79
CA LYS A 243 -29.80 18.67 0.18
C LYS A 243 -30.55 20.01 0.13
N SER A 244 -30.10 20.97 -0.67
CA SER A 244 -30.64 22.33 -0.71
C SER A 244 -30.96 22.80 -2.13
N ASP A 245 -31.70 23.90 -2.25
CA ASP A 245 -31.94 24.60 -3.53
C ASP A 245 -30.65 25.20 -4.14
N LEU A 246 -29.54 25.21 -3.38
CA LEU A 246 -28.24 25.61 -3.87
C LEU A 246 -27.70 24.48 -4.76
N ILE A 247 -27.62 24.75 -6.07
CA ILE A 247 -27.17 23.80 -7.09
C ILE A 247 -25.66 24.02 -7.26
N PRO A 248 -24.78 23.08 -6.84
CA PRO A 248 -23.36 23.18 -7.13
C PRO A 248 -23.17 23.33 -8.64
N THR A 249 -22.27 24.20 -9.07
CA THR A 249 -22.11 24.50 -10.50
C THR A 249 -21.07 23.63 -11.17
N ASN A 250 -20.04 23.20 -10.42
CA ASN A 250 -18.90 22.51 -10.99
C ASN A 250 -18.23 21.56 -9.99
N ILE A 251 -17.48 20.62 -10.54
CA ILE A 251 -16.54 19.76 -9.82
C ILE A 251 -15.13 20.09 -10.30
N LYS A 252 -14.24 20.36 -9.35
CA LYS A 252 -12.83 20.67 -9.60
C LYS A 252 -11.99 19.50 -9.09
N THR A 253 -11.04 19.06 -9.93
CA THR A 253 -10.02 18.11 -9.50
C THR A 253 -8.66 18.79 -9.56
N VAL A 254 -7.94 18.70 -8.45
CA VAL A 254 -6.60 19.26 -8.31
C VAL A 254 -5.65 18.15 -7.93
N ILE A 255 -4.61 17.95 -8.73
CA ILE A 255 -3.51 17.08 -8.35
C ILE A 255 -2.46 17.94 -7.63
N LYS A 256 -2.19 17.61 -6.37
CA LYS A 256 -1.07 18.21 -5.63
C LYS A 256 0.08 17.22 -5.59
N THR A 257 1.26 17.64 -6.00
CA THR A 257 2.52 16.88 -5.87
C THR A 257 3.46 17.68 -4.97
N THR A 258 4.58 17.12 -4.51
CA THR A 258 5.56 17.95 -3.78
C THR A 258 6.23 19.00 -4.66
N GLY A 259 6.31 18.77 -5.98
CA GLY A 259 6.75 19.76 -6.97
C GLY A 259 5.77 20.91 -7.26
N GLY A 260 4.53 20.86 -6.74
CA GLY A 260 3.53 21.92 -6.90
C GLY A 260 2.10 21.42 -7.13
N ARG A 261 1.18 22.39 -7.32
CA ARG A 261 -0.24 22.14 -7.61
C ARG A 261 -0.47 22.17 -9.12
N TYR A 262 -0.97 21.08 -9.66
CA TYR A 262 -1.44 20.96 -11.04
C TYR A 262 -2.96 20.93 -11.02
N LEU A 263 -3.60 21.98 -11.54
CA LEU A 263 -5.03 21.94 -11.78
C LEU A 263 -5.25 21.09 -13.03
N THR A 264 -5.93 19.95 -12.89
CA THR A 264 -6.11 19.04 -14.02
C THR A 264 -7.35 19.43 -14.80
N ASP A 265 -8.50 19.54 -14.14
CA ASP A 265 -9.78 19.74 -14.83
C ASP A 265 -10.82 20.43 -13.94
N GLN A 266 -11.70 21.20 -14.58
CA GLN A 266 -12.95 21.72 -14.02
C GLN A 266 -14.07 21.31 -14.98
N ASN A 267 -15.05 20.58 -14.46
CA ASN A 267 -16.19 20.10 -15.25
C ASN A 267 -17.50 20.64 -14.66
N ASP A 268 -18.43 21.00 -15.54
CA ASP A 268 -19.79 21.34 -15.13
C ASP A 268 -20.48 20.09 -14.57
N LEU A 269 -21.19 20.26 -13.45
CA LEU A 269 -21.94 19.17 -12.84
C LEU A 269 -23.36 19.11 -13.42
N GLU A 270 -23.73 17.95 -13.93
CA GLU A 270 -25.11 17.67 -14.33
C GLU A 270 -25.87 17.02 -13.17
N PHE A 271 -27.07 17.54 -12.89
CA PHE A 271 -27.94 17.04 -11.83
C PHE A 271 -29.20 16.40 -12.40
N SER A 272 -29.63 15.32 -11.75
CA SER A 272 -30.93 14.71 -11.98
C SER A 272 -31.64 14.54 -10.64
N ALA A 273 -32.72 15.30 -10.44
CA ALA A 273 -33.58 15.21 -9.26
C ALA A 273 -32.84 15.31 -7.90
N GLY A 274 -31.86 16.22 -7.78
CA GLY A 274 -31.08 16.43 -6.54
C GLY A 274 -29.92 15.45 -6.34
N SER A 275 -29.74 14.49 -7.25
CA SER A 275 -28.57 13.60 -7.28
C SER A 275 -27.61 13.98 -8.40
N PHE A 276 -26.34 13.62 -8.25
CA PHE A 276 -25.33 13.77 -9.29
C PHE A 276 -24.50 12.48 -9.39
N LYS A 277 -24.05 12.19 -10.61
CA LYS A 277 -23.05 11.17 -10.90
C LYS A 277 -22.20 11.68 -12.04
N HIS A 278 -20.92 11.88 -11.78
CA HIS A 278 -20.01 12.49 -12.74
C HIS A 278 -18.71 11.71 -12.84
N SER A 279 -18.18 11.64 -14.06
CA SER A 279 -16.97 10.90 -14.37
C SER A 279 -15.89 11.90 -14.73
N ILE A 280 -14.91 12.09 -13.86
CA ILE A 280 -13.87 13.09 -14.02
C ILE A 280 -12.62 12.41 -14.60
N PRO A 281 -12.13 12.82 -15.78
CA PRO A 281 -10.80 12.41 -16.20
C PRO A 281 -9.77 13.02 -15.25
N VAL A 282 -8.89 12.19 -14.70
CA VAL A 282 -7.76 12.62 -13.89
C VAL A 282 -6.50 12.29 -14.65
N HIS A 283 -5.86 13.33 -15.17
CA HIS A 283 -4.62 13.22 -15.94
C HIS A 283 -3.42 13.37 -15.02
N PHE A 284 -2.64 12.30 -14.86
CA PHE A 284 -1.45 12.32 -14.03
C PHE A 284 -0.26 12.85 -14.83
N PRO A 285 0.57 13.75 -14.26
CA PRO A 285 1.67 14.37 -14.99
C PRO A 285 2.85 13.42 -15.23
N PHE A 286 2.83 12.19 -14.71
CA PHE A 286 3.88 11.19 -14.90
C PHE A 286 3.29 9.78 -15.02
N ALA A 287 3.97 8.93 -15.81
CA ALA A 287 3.58 7.54 -16.09
C ALA A 287 4.37 6.52 -15.23
N SER A 288 5.20 6.97 -14.29
CA SER A 288 6.28 6.15 -13.73
C SER A 288 5.89 5.36 -12.49
N LYS A 289 6.20 4.06 -12.51
CA LYS A 289 6.17 3.09 -11.40
C LYS A 289 7.24 3.36 -10.31
N TRP A 290 8.17 4.28 -10.55
CA TRP A 290 9.20 4.68 -9.60
C TRP A 290 9.27 6.19 -9.61
N VAL A 291 8.84 6.82 -8.51
CA VAL A 291 9.22 8.21 -8.25
C VAL A 291 10.56 8.13 -7.49
N PRO A 292 11.69 8.61 -8.06
CA PRO A 292 13.03 8.48 -7.48
C PRO A 292 13.24 9.31 -6.19
N ASP A 293 12.20 10.00 -5.76
CA ASP A 293 12.01 10.54 -4.42
C ASP A 293 10.57 10.20 -4.01
N ALA A 294 10.38 9.37 -2.99
CA ALA A 294 9.08 9.17 -2.34
C ALA A 294 8.48 10.46 -1.74
N ALA A 295 9.11 11.62 -1.97
CA ALA A 295 8.52 12.92 -1.70
C ALA A 295 7.41 13.25 -2.72
N ASP A 296 7.58 12.95 -4.02
CA ASP A 296 6.65 13.41 -5.07
C ASP A 296 5.43 12.49 -5.23
N ILE A 297 4.60 12.46 -4.20
CA ILE A 297 3.31 11.75 -4.23
C ILE A 297 2.20 12.71 -4.59
N ALA A 298 1.40 12.29 -5.55
CA ALA A 298 0.22 13.00 -5.97
C ALA A 298 -0.89 12.77 -4.94
N THR A 299 -1.47 13.83 -4.38
CA THR A 299 -2.80 13.76 -3.77
C THR A 299 -3.81 14.26 -4.78
N VAL A 300 -4.87 13.50 -5.00
CA VAL A 300 -6.02 13.95 -5.78
C VAL A 300 -6.97 14.64 -4.81
N GLU A 301 -7.08 15.96 -4.91
CA GLU A 301 -8.08 16.75 -4.23
C GLU A 301 -9.31 16.86 -5.13
N ILE A 302 -10.47 16.46 -4.62
CA ILE A 302 -11.75 16.57 -5.30
C ILE A 302 -12.56 17.63 -4.55
N GLN A 303 -13.06 18.62 -5.28
CA GLN A 303 -13.86 19.71 -4.73
C GLN A 303 -15.17 19.84 -5.50
N ILE A 304 -16.29 19.94 -4.78
CA ILE A 304 -17.59 20.28 -5.35
C ILE A 304 -17.87 21.73 -4.98
N CYS A 305 -18.14 22.58 -5.97
CA CYS A 305 -18.18 24.02 -5.80
C CYS A 305 -19.42 24.68 -6.43
N ASP A 306 -19.84 25.79 -5.82
CA ASP A 306 -20.75 26.78 -6.41
C ASP A 306 -19.94 28.05 -6.74
N GLY A 307 -19.63 28.24 -8.02
CA GLY A 307 -18.64 29.22 -8.48
C GLY A 307 -17.24 28.96 -7.88
N ASP A 308 -16.81 29.88 -7.02
CA ASP A 308 -15.54 29.82 -6.28
C ASP A 308 -15.70 29.31 -4.84
N ASN A 309 -16.94 29.11 -4.37
CA ASN A 309 -17.22 28.61 -3.03
C ASN A 309 -17.12 27.08 -3.02
N ILE A 310 -16.23 26.54 -2.19
CA ILE A 310 -16.10 25.10 -1.97
C ILE A 310 -17.24 24.66 -1.03
N LEU A 311 -18.13 23.80 -1.52
CA LEU A 311 -19.23 23.23 -0.75
C LEU A 311 -18.86 21.88 -0.12
N TRP A 312 -17.91 21.19 -0.73
CA TRP A 312 -17.38 19.94 -0.23
C TRP A 312 -15.97 19.72 -0.78
N SER A 313 -15.05 19.22 0.04
CA SER A 313 -13.75 18.76 -0.45
C SER A 313 -13.23 17.56 0.31
N THR A 314 -12.38 16.80 -0.37
CA THR A 314 -11.65 15.69 0.21
C THR A 314 -10.32 15.54 -0.53
N LEU A 315 -9.37 14.85 0.10
CA LEU A 315 -8.10 14.52 -0.53
C LEU A 315 -7.86 13.02 -0.46
N TYR A 316 -7.41 12.45 -1.56
CA TYR A 316 -7.00 11.05 -1.58
C TYR A 316 -5.51 10.99 -1.88
N PRO A 317 -4.70 10.30 -1.07
CA PRO A 317 -3.35 9.99 -1.47
C PRO A 317 -3.46 9.08 -2.69
N PHE A 318 -2.83 9.50 -3.78
CA PHE A 318 -2.78 8.77 -5.02
C PHE A 318 -1.31 8.48 -5.32
N GLY A 319 -0.82 7.41 -4.69
CA GLY A 319 0.53 6.92 -4.95
C GLY A 319 0.56 6.15 -6.27
N PHE A 320 1.47 6.53 -7.16
CA PHE A 320 1.99 5.58 -8.12
C PHE A 320 2.91 4.63 -7.37
N ASP A 321 2.30 3.52 -6.97
CA ASP A 321 2.95 2.27 -6.63
C ASP A 321 3.90 2.29 -5.40
N LEU A 322 3.39 1.78 -4.28
CA LEU A 322 4.07 1.43 -3.02
C LEU A 322 5.09 0.28 -3.19
N GLY A 323 5.88 0.28 -4.27
CA GLY A 323 6.81 -0.80 -4.58
C GLY A 323 6.13 -2.12 -4.99
N ILE A 324 4.92 -2.08 -5.57
CA ILE A 324 4.26 -3.23 -6.23
C ILE A 324 5.00 -3.50 -7.53
N ILE A 325 5.87 -4.47 -7.48
CA ILE A 325 6.50 -4.94 -8.70
C ILE A 325 5.48 -5.80 -9.45
N VAL A 326 4.83 -5.21 -10.46
CA VAL A 326 4.09 -5.94 -11.51
C VAL A 326 4.92 -7.14 -11.95
N ARG A 327 4.41 -8.34 -11.66
CA ARG A 327 5.06 -9.61 -11.97
C ARG A 327 4.64 -10.11 -13.33
N ASP A 328 5.56 -10.80 -13.99
CA ASP A 328 5.27 -11.43 -15.27
C ASP A 328 4.29 -12.58 -15.17
N PRO A 329 3.51 -12.83 -16.25
CA PRO A 329 2.50 -13.87 -16.27
C PRO A 329 3.11 -15.23 -16.61
N PHE A 330 3.82 -15.82 -15.66
CA PHE A 330 4.36 -17.18 -15.77
C PHE A 330 3.26 -18.18 -16.16
N GLY A 331 3.59 -19.12 -17.05
CA GLY A 331 2.66 -20.13 -17.55
C GLY A 331 1.85 -19.76 -18.79
N LEU A 332 1.83 -18.49 -19.24
CA LEU A 332 1.12 -18.15 -20.49
C LEU A 332 1.73 -18.77 -21.76
N PHE A 333 3.01 -19.14 -21.70
CA PHE A 333 3.79 -19.64 -22.84
C PHE A 333 4.24 -21.10 -22.68
N SER A 334 3.85 -21.79 -21.60
CA SER A 334 4.35 -23.13 -21.25
C SER A 334 4.02 -24.21 -22.29
N ASP A 335 2.94 -24.01 -23.06
CA ASP A 335 2.41 -24.99 -24.02
C ASP A 335 2.83 -24.70 -25.46
N LYS A 336 3.67 -23.69 -25.68
CA LYS A 336 4.10 -23.25 -27.02
C LYS A 336 5.57 -23.57 -27.23
N THR A 337 5.87 -24.28 -28.31
CA THR A 337 7.25 -24.36 -28.82
C THR A 337 7.59 -23.01 -29.45
N ILE A 338 8.27 -22.16 -28.69
CA ILE A 338 8.78 -20.87 -29.17
C ILE A 338 10.25 -21.06 -29.50
N GLU A 339 10.69 -20.56 -30.66
CA GLU A 339 12.11 -20.55 -31.04
C GLU A 339 12.78 -19.28 -30.54
N ARG A 340 14.10 -19.35 -30.30
CA ARG A 340 14.90 -18.17 -29.94
C ARG A 340 14.90 -17.20 -31.13
N PRO A 341 14.52 -15.93 -30.96
CA PRO A 341 14.51 -14.98 -32.08
C PRO A 341 15.92 -14.69 -32.58
N LEU A 342 16.01 -14.38 -33.88
CA LEU A 342 17.25 -13.90 -34.48
C LEU A 342 17.50 -12.44 -34.06
N PRO A 343 18.77 -11.99 -33.91
CA PRO A 343 19.08 -10.61 -33.54
C PRO A 343 18.45 -9.55 -34.45
N SER A 344 18.25 -9.88 -35.73
CA SER A 344 17.60 -9.02 -36.73
C SER A 344 16.07 -8.93 -36.60
N ASP A 345 15.45 -9.64 -35.65
CA ASP A 345 14.01 -9.57 -35.40
C ASP A 345 13.62 -8.16 -34.92
N PRO A 346 12.72 -7.44 -35.62
CA PRO A 346 12.28 -6.11 -35.20
C PRO A 346 11.56 -6.12 -33.84
N LYS A 347 11.07 -7.28 -33.38
CA LYS A 347 10.46 -7.50 -32.07
C LYS A 347 11.31 -8.39 -31.17
N PHE A 348 12.63 -8.41 -31.40
CA PHE A 348 13.57 -9.29 -30.69
C PHE A 348 13.33 -9.30 -29.18
N VAL A 349 13.25 -8.13 -28.55
CA VAL A 349 13.14 -7.99 -27.09
C VAL A 349 11.91 -8.71 -26.51
N ASP A 350 10.74 -8.55 -27.15
CA ASP A 350 9.51 -9.21 -26.71
C ASP A 350 9.50 -10.70 -27.03
N ASN A 351 9.94 -11.06 -28.25
CA ASN A 351 9.97 -12.46 -28.69
C ASN A 351 10.99 -13.28 -27.88
N TYR A 352 12.11 -12.66 -27.50
CA TYR A 352 13.16 -13.28 -26.70
C TYR A 352 12.67 -13.55 -25.27
N ARG A 353 11.95 -12.59 -24.69
CA ARG A 353 11.27 -12.76 -23.41
C ARG A 353 10.22 -13.88 -23.45
N CYS A 354 9.36 -13.91 -24.47
CA CYS A 354 8.39 -14.99 -24.64
C CYS A 354 9.07 -16.36 -24.77
N TRP A 355 10.19 -16.41 -25.50
CA TRP A 355 11.02 -17.61 -25.61
C TRP A 355 11.56 -18.06 -24.25
N LEU A 356 12.17 -17.17 -23.46
CA LEU A 356 12.63 -17.49 -22.10
C LEU A 356 11.48 -18.05 -21.23
N PHE A 357 10.32 -17.39 -21.21
CA PHE A 357 9.16 -17.86 -20.43
C PHE A 357 8.58 -19.20 -20.91
N SER A 358 8.75 -19.56 -22.18
CA SER A 358 8.32 -20.88 -22.67
C SER A 358 9.16 -22.03 -22.09
N LYS A 359 10.37 -21.72 -21.61
CA LYS A 359 11.31 -22.67 -21.01
C LYS A 359 11.22 -22.70 -19.49
N LEU A 360 11.00 -21.55 -18.85
CA LEU A 360 10.94 -21.44 -17.40
C LEU A 360 9.67 -22.08 -16.80
N PRO A 361 9.77 -22.67 -15.59
CA PRO A 361 8.62 -23.28 -14.92
C PRO A 361 7.61 -22.23 -14.45
N ASN A 362 6.33 -22.60 -14.48
CA ASN A 362 5.27 -21.89 -13.78
C ASN A 362 5.01 -22.58 -12.45
N TRP A 363 5.67 -22.11 -11.40
CA TRP A 363 5.54 -22.74 -10.09
C TRP A 363 4.25 -22.33 -9.38
N LYS A 364 3.64 -23.30 -8.72
CA LYS A 364 2.53 -23.10 -7.80
C LYS A 364 2.91 -23.73 -6.44
N PRO A 365 2.63 -23.08 -5.31
CA PRO A 365 2.83 -23.70 -4.01
C PRO A 365 1.96 -24.96 -3.92
N GLN A 366 2.54 -26.08 -3.49
CA GLN A 366 1.78 -27.32 -3.31
C GLN A 366 0.96 -27.23 -2.02
N THR A 367 -0.27 -27.73 -2.03
CA THR A 367 -1.05 -27.90 -0.80
C THR A 367 -0.62 -29.17 -0.07
N THR A 368 -0.49 -29.08 1.26
CA THR A 368 -0.42 -30.22 2.18
C THR A 368 -1.65 -31.13 2.01
N LYS A 369 -1.59 -32.34 2.57
CA LYS A 369 -2.69 -33.31 2.54
C LYS A 369 -4.03 -32.75 3.05
N ASP A 370 -3.96 -31.80 3.99
CA ASP A 370 -5.13 -31.17 4.63
C ASP A 370 -5.53 -29.84 3.97
N GLY A 371 -4.95 -29.51 2.81
CA GLY A 371 -5.30 -28.32 2.03
C GLY A 371 -4.59 -27.03 2.43
N ALA A 372 -3.77 -27.02 3.49
CA ALA A 372 -2.93 -25.87 3.82
C ALA A 372 -1.81 -25.72 2.78
N PRO A 373 -1.45 -24.51 2.32
CA PRO A 373 -0.28 -24.32 1.46
C PRO A 373 0.99 -24.85 2.15
N SER A 374 1.77 -25.69 1.47
CA SER A 374 3.18 -25.87 1.81
C SER A 374 3.91 -24.65 1.25
N ASP A 375 4.31 -23.75 2.12
CA ASP A 375 4.96 -22.49 1.71
C ASP A 375 6.35 -22.71 1.10
N PHE A 376 6.87 -23.93 1.17
CA PHE A 376 8.24 -24.25 0.78
C PHE A 376 8.37 -25.22 -0.39
N PHE A 377 7.31 -25.96 -0.75
CA PHE A 377 7.39 -26.87 -1.91
C PHE A 377 6.64 -26.29 -3.11
N LEU A 378 7.40 -26.00 -4.17
CA LEU A 378 6.92 -25.43 -5.41
C LEU A 378 6.72 -26.53 -6.45
N HIS A 379 5.47 -26.72 -6.86
CA HIS A 379 5.10 -27.67 -7.89
C HIS A 379 5.10 -27.00 -9.27
N SER A 380 5.69 -27.68 -10.26
CA SER A 380 5.58 -27.34 -11.68
C SER A 380 4.74 -28.39 -12.39
N GLU A 381 3.92 -27.97 -13.36
CA GLU A 381 3.14 -28.88 -14.20
C GLU A 381 4.04 -29.84 -15.00
N ARG A 382 5.23 -29.39 -15.36
CA ARG A 382 6.35 -30.22 -15.81
C ARG A 382 7.05 -30.80 -14.59
N LYS A 383 6.49 -31.85 -13.98
CA LYS A 383 6.87 -32.43 -12.66
C LYS A 383 8.38 -32.54 -12.36
N GLU A 384 9.23 -32.56 -13.37
CA GLU A 384 10.71 -32.53 -13.29
C GLU A 384 11.31 -31.22 -12.74
N HIS A 385 10.55 -30.14 -12.68
CA HIS A 385 11.01 -28.84 -12.15
C HIS A 385 10.43 -28.50 -10.78
N CYS A 386 9.99 -29.48 -9.98
CA CYS A 386 9.56 -29.17 -8.61
C CYS A 386 10.75 -28.71 -7.76
N LEU A 387 10.52 -27.76 -6.86
CA LEU A 387 11.58 -27.15 -6.05
C LEU A 387 11.17 -27.12 -4.58
N ASN A 388 12.02 -27.61 -3.69
CA ASN A 388 11.84 -27.46 -2.25
C ASN A 388 12.75 -26.33 -1.73
N LEU A 389 12.15 -25.23 -1.30
CA LEU A 389 12.86 -24.05 -0.79
C LEU A 389 13.60 -24.34 0.53
N MET A 390 13.23 -25.41 1.25
CA MET A 390 13.95 -25.81 2.46
C MET A 390 15.25 -26.56 2.17
N ASP A 391 15.44 -27.10 0.97
CA ASP A 391 16.64 -27.88 0.64
C ASP A 391 17.89 -27.00 0.75
N GLU A 392 18.97 -27.58 1.26
CA GLU A 392 20.25 -26.86 1.45
C GLU A 392 20.90 -26.48 0.12
N ASP A 393 20.59 -27.19 -0.95
CA ASP A 393 21.11 -26.98 -2.30
C ASP A 393 20.13 -26.25 -3.23
N VAL A 394 19.06 -25.62 -2.71
CA VAL A 394 18.02 -24.93 -3.50
C VAL A 394 18.59 -23.96 -4.55
N ILE A 395 19.65 -23.22 -4.20
CA ILE A 395 20.33 -22.29 -5.13
C ILE A 395 21.00 -23.06 -6.28
N SER A 396 21.64 -24.19 -5.98
CA SER A 396 22.25 -25.08 -6.98
C SER A 396 21.20 -25.77 -7.85
N GLN A 397 20.04 -26.11 -7.30
CA GLN A 397 18.91 -26.65 -8.07
C GLN A 397 18.39 -25.61 -9.08
N ILE A 398 18.22 -24.35 -8.66
CA ILE A 398 17.84 -23.24 -9.56
C ILE A 398 18.87 -23.06 -10.68
N ALA A 399 20.17 -23.00 -10.34
CA ALA A 399 21.23 -22.86 -11.33
C ALA A 399 21.27 -24.06 -12.31
N THR A 400 21.03 -25.27 -11.81
CA THR A 400 20.98 -26.48 -12.65
C THR A 400 19.79 -26.45 -13.61
N LEU A 401 18.63 -26.00 -13.15
CA LEU A 401 17.46 -25.83 -14.00
C LEU A 401 17.76 -24.86 -15.14
N ILE A 402 18.31 -23.69 -14.85
CA ILE A 402 18.69 -22.70 -15.87
C ILE A 402 19.67 -23.31 -16.88
N HIS A 403 20.75 -23.91 -16.40
CA HIS A 403 21.79 -24.49 -17.26
C HIS A 403 21.24 -25.60 -18.19
N ASN A 404 20.30 -26.41 -17.71
CA ASN A 404 19.73 -27.48 -18.52
C ASN A 404 18.78 -26.97 -19.62
N GLU A 405 18.18 -25.79 -19.44
CA GLU A 405 17.26 -25.20 -20.42
C GLU A 405 17.96 -24.28 -21.44
N PHE A 406 19.10 -23.71 -21.09
CA PHE A 406 19.79 -22.69 -21.88
C PHE A 406 21.26 -23.05 -22.09
N ASP A 407 21.65 -23.33 -23.33
CA ASP A 407 23.03 -23.69 -23.69
C ASP A 407 24.00 -22.50 -23.66
N ASP A 408 23.50 -21.29 -23.94
CA ASP A 408 24.29 -20.05 -23.91
C ASP A 408 24.21 -19.37 -22.54
N TRP A 409 25.36 -18.94 -22.02
CA TRP A 409 25.44 -18.38 -20.69
C TRP A 409 24.76 -17.00 -20.56
N GLN A 410 24.66 -16.22 -21.64
CA GLN A 410 23.96 -14.92 -21.62
C GLN A 410 22.46 -15.13 -21.54
N ASP A 411 21.95 -16.14 -22.24
CA ASP A 411 20.57 -16.60 -22.10
C ASP A 411 20.33 -17.13 -20.67
N GLY A 412 21.30 -17.85 -20.10
CA GLY A 412 21.28 -18.28 -18.71
C GLY A 412 21.22 -17.14 -17.69
N LEU A 413 21.98 -16.06 -17.88
CA LEU A 413 21.89 -14.86 -17.03
C LEU A 413 20.53 -14.15 -17.16
N SER A 414 19.98 -14.09 -18.37
CA SER A 414 18.64 -13.55 -18.61
C SER A 414 17.56 -14.38 -17.93
N ALA A 415 17.67 -15.70 -18.02
CA ALA A 415 16.83 -16.65 -17.32
C ALA A 415 16.96 -16.55 -15.80
N CYS A 416 18.16 -16.28 -15.27
CA CYS A 416 18.38 -16.04 -13.83
C CYS A 416 17.59 -14.83 -13.33
N SER A 417 17.61 -13.73 -14.08
CA SER A 417 16.82 -12.53 -13.77
C SER A 417 15.32 -12.86 -13.70
N LEU A 418 14.81 -13.54 -14.73
CA LEU A 418 13.40 -13.88 -14.81
C LEU A 418 12.96 -14.91 -13.77
N ILE A 419 13.71 -15.99 -13.58
CA ILE A 419 13.29 -17.05 -12.65
C ILE A 419 13.20 -16.51 -11.22
N LEU A 420 14.12 -15.64 -10.81
CA LEU A 420 14.11 -15.02 -9.49
C LEU A 420 13.02 -13.96 -9.35
N HIS A 421 12.59 -13.35 -10.46
CA HIS A 421 11.40 -12.49 -10.50
C HIS A 421 10.09 -13.25 -10.27
N HIS A 422 10.10 -14.59 -10.30
CA HIS A 422 8.91 -15.41 -10.10
C HIS A 422 8.26 -15.17 -8.72
N PRO A 423 6.94 -14.91 -8.62
CA PRO A 423 6.27 -14.54 -7.36
C PRO A 423 6.31 -15.64 -6.28
N CYS A 424 6.47 -16.91 -6.69
CA CYS A 424 6.68 -18.00 -5.75
C CYS A 424 8.08 -18.07 -5.14
N LEU A 425 9.11 -17.48 -5.77
CA LEU A 425 10.47 -17.43 -5.22
C LEU A 425 10.71 -16.16 -4.43
N THR A 426 10.39 -15.00 -5.02
CA THR A 426 10.67 -13.71 -4.39
C THR A 426 9.49 -12.76 -4.52
N THR A 427 9.13 -12.11 -3.42
CA THR A 427 8.08 -11.10 -3.32
C THR A 427 8.69 -9.89 -2.64
N HIS A 428 8.67 -8.75 -3.34
CA HIS A 428 9.17 -7.51 -2.79
C HIS A 428 8.33 -7.09 -1.58
N SER A 429 8.98 -6.81 -0.46
CA SER A 429 8.29 -6.35 0.75
C SER A 429 9.20 -5.52 1.63
N GLY A 430 8.85 -4.25 1.83
CA GLY A 430 9.63 -3.31 2.65
C GLY A 430 9.76 -3.72 4.11
N SER A 431 8.76 -4.42 4.64
CA SER A 431 8.74 -4.93 6.02
C SER A 431 9.83 -5.96 6.32
N TRP A 432 10.45 -6.55 5.29
CA TRP A 432 11.51 -7.55 5.43
C TRP A 432 12.94 -7.00 5.36
N SER A 433 13.12 -5.73 4.97
CA SER A 433 14.43 -5.11 4.67
C SER A 433 15.51 -5.28 5.77
N LYS A 434 15.12 -5.30 7.06
CA LYS A 434 16.05 -5.51 8.19
C LYS A 434 16.34 -6.98 8.50
N ILE A 435 15.41 -7.89 8.19
CA ILE A 435 15.55 -9.34 8.46
C ILE A 435 16.42 -9.98 7.37
N SER A 436 16.16 -9.62 6.12
CA SER A 436 16.76 -10.24 4.94
C SER A 436 18.23 -9.85 4.74
N SER A 437 18.59 -8.59 5.03
CA SER A 437 19.98 -8.09 4.98
C SER A 437 20.94 -8.78 5.98
N SER A 438 20.40 -9.49 6.97
CA SER A 438 21.16 -10.30 7.93
C SER A 438 21.09 -11.80 7.68
N SER A 439 20.22 -12.25 6.77
CA SER A 439 19.91 -13.65 6.46
C SER A 439 20.80 -14.22 5.35
N THR A 440 20.95 -15.54 5.27
CA THR A 440 21.62 -16.18 4.12
C THR A 440 20.75 -16.15 2.86
N THR A 441 21.31 -16.38 1.68
CA THR A 441 20.58 -16.41 0.41
C THR A 441 19.48 -17.49 0.36
N GLU A 442 19.73 -18.63 0.99
CA GLU A 442 18.76 -19.74 1.09
C GLU A 442 17.60 -19.32 1.99
N THR A 443 17.91 -18.65 3.11
CA THR A 443 16.90 -18.09 4.02
C THR A 443 16.03 -17.06 3.32
N VAL A 444 16.59 -16.21 2.46
CA VAL A 444 15.81 -15.24 1.66
C VAL A 444 14.77 -15.97 0.79
N LEU A 445 15.13 -17.06 0.10
CA LEU A 445 14.19 -17.84 -0.69
C LEU A 445 13.12 -18.53 0.16
N ARG A 446 13.48 -19.07 1.32
CA ARG A 446 12.54 -19.71 2.26
C ARG A 446 11.48 -18.74 2.75
N LEU A 447 11.88 -17.50 3.04
CA LEU A 447 10.97 -16.48 3.54
C LEU A 447 10.03 -15.95 2.45
N ARG A 448 10.41 -16.06 1.17
CA ARG A 448 9.70 -15.54 -0.01
C ARG A 448 9.48 -14.02 -0.02
N GLY A 449 9.65 -13.33 1.11
CA GLY A 449 9.71 -11.88 1.26
C GLY A 449 11.14 -11.38 1.21
N CYS A 450 11.41 -10.40 0.37
CA CYS A 450 12.76 -9.88 0.13
C CYS A 450 12.74 -8.39 -0.22
N PHE A 451 13.86 -7.71 -0.01
CA PHE A 451 14.10 -6.38 -0.56
C PHE A 451 15.00 -6.48 -1.81
N CYS A 452 15.11 -5.42 -2.61
CA CYS A 452 15.89 -5.43 -3.86
C CYS A 452 17.33 -5.92 -3.67
N CYS A 453 17.96 -5.54 -2.56
CA CYS A 453 19.31 -5.97 -2.22
C CYS A 453 19.44 -7.48 -1.97
N ASP A 454 18.38 -8.14 -1.50
CA ASP A 454 18.41 -9.57 -1.20
C ASP A 454 18.24 -10.41 -2.46
N THR A 455 17.34 -10.01 -3.34
CA THR A 455 17.17 -10.67 -4.64
C THR A 455 18.42 -10.50 -5.48
N ALA A 456 19.07 -9.33 -5.45
CA ALA A 456 20.38 -9.13 -6.10
C ALA A 456 21.47 -10.06 -5.54
N ARG A 457 21.48 -10.32 -4.22
CA ARG A 457 22.41 -11.27 -3.58
C ARG A 457 22.12 -12.71 -3.99
N VAL A 458 20.84 -13.11 -4.03
CA VAL A 458 20.43 -14.44 -4.49
C VAL A 458 20.85 -14.63 -5.94
N ALA A 459 20.62 -13.63 -6.81
CA ALA A 459 21.06 -13.68 -8.20
C ALA A 459 22.57 -13.80 -8.33
N SER A 460 23.34 -13.04 -7.55
CA SER A 460 24.81 -13.14 -7.53
C SER A 460 25.27 -14.56 -7.18
N HIS A 461 24.67 -15.18 -6.16
CA HIS A 461 25.01 -16.54 -5.75
C HIS A 461 24.61 -17.59 -6.80
N VAL A 462 23.45 -17.44 -7.44
CA VAL A 462 23.08 -18.29 -8.59
C VAL A 462 24.08 -18.15 -9.73
N CYS A 463 24.53 -16.93 -10.04
CA CYS A 463 25.47 -16.66 -11.13
C CYS A 463 26.87 -17.23 -10.87
N ASP A 464 27.35 -17.23 -9.63
CA ASP A 464 28.61 -17.88 -9.27
C ASP A 464 28.56 -19.39 -9.56
N ILE A 465 27.43 -20.05 -9.30
CA ILE A 465 27.24 -21.48 -9.63
C ILE A 465 27.09 -21.69 -11.14
N LEU A 466 26.40 -20.79 -11.83
CA LEU A 466 26.31 -20.83 -13.31
C LEU A 466 27.68 -20.68 -13.97
N SER A 467 28.60 -19.91 -13.38
CA SER A 467 29.98 -19.79 -13.87
C SER A 467 30.66 -21.14 -14.00
N GLU A 468 30.55 -21.96 -12.96
CA GLU A 468 31.12 -23.31 -12.95
C GLU A 468 30.44 -24.22 -13.97
N LYS A 469 29.11 -24.16 -14.08
CA LYS A 469 28.32 -25.01 -14.98
C LYS A 469 28.59 -24.71 -16.46
N TYR A 470 28.61 -23.44 -16.84
CA TYR A 470 28.93 -23.01 -18.20
C TYR A 470 30.43 -23.06 -18.52
N ASN A 471 31.29 -23.23 -17.51
CA ASN A 471 32.74 -23.11 -17.63
C ASN A 471 33.16 -21.77 -18.25
N VAL A 472 32.53 -20.69 -17.77
CA VAL A 472 32.81 -19.30 -18.16
C VAL A 472 32.99 -18.49 -16.88
N PRO A 473 34.08 -17.72 -16.73
CA PRO A 473 34.37 -17.03 -15.48
C PRO A 473 33.39 -15.87 -15.27
N PHE A 474 32.53 -16.00 -14.24
CA PHE A 474 31.66 -14.94 -13.76
C PHE A 474 31.98 -14.62 -12.31
N THR A 475 31.63 -13.42 -11.88
CA THR A 475 31.54 -13.12 -10.46
C THR A 475 30.35 -12.20 -10.21
N GLY A 476 29.46 -12.61 -9.30
CA GLY A 476 28.28 -11.83 -8.94
C GLY A 476 28.56 -10.73 -7.91
N TYR A 477 27.94 -9.57 -8.13
CA TYR A 477 27.95 -8.43 -7.22
C TYR A 477 26.54 -7.86 -7.04
N GLY A 478 26.28 -7.29 -5.87
CA GLY A 478 25.19 -6.32 -5.73
C GLY A 478 25.66 -4.95 -6.19
N MET A 479 24.90 -4.29 -7.05
CA MET A 479 25.16 -2.92 -7.44
C MET A 479 24.09 -1.99 -6.89
N GLY A 480 24.52 -1.07 -6.04
CA GLY A 480 23.66 -0.01 -5.52
C GLY A 480 23.38 1.03 -6.60
N LEU A 481 22.10 1.32 -6.77
CA LEU A 481 21.51 2.36 -7.60
C LEU A 481 20.75 3.33 -6.69
N ARG A 482 20.33 4.50 -7.21
CA ARG A 482 19.57 5.49 -6.43
C ARG A 482 18.26 4.85 -5.91
N GLY A 483 18.25 4.47 -4.63
CA GLY A 483 17.10 3.83 -3.98
C GLY A 483 16.83 2.36 -4.36
N HIS A 484 17.69 1.73 -5.16
CA HIS A 484 17.50 0.36 -5.66
C HIS A 484 18.80 -0.44 -5.64
N VAL A 485 18.73 -1.77 -5.70
CA VAL A 485 19.90 -2.64 -5.82
C VAL A 485 19.61 -3.71 -6.85
N THR A 486 20.52 -3.86 -7.80
CA THR A 486 20.44 -4.84 -8.89
C THR A 486 21.62 -5.81 -8.83
N GLY A 487 21.55 -6.90 -9.60
CA GLY A 487 22.68 -7.79 -9.84
C GLY A 487 23.61 -7.21 -10.90
N MET A 488 24.91 -7.21 -10.61
CA MET A 488 25.95 -6.88 -11.57
C MET A 488 26.90 -8.08 -11.64
N ILE A 489 27.03 -8.66 -12.82
CA ILE A 489 27.84 -9.86 -13.04
C ILE A 489 29.05 -9.45 -13.86
N ASP A 490 30.24 -9.65 -13.30
CA ASP A 490 31.50 -9.46 -14.01
C ASP A 490 31.71 -10.66 -14.93
N THR A 491 31.85 -10.43 -16.24
CA THR A 491 31.89 -11.49 -17.27
C THR A 491 33.02 -11.22 -18.28
N PRO A 492 33.37 -12.18 -19.17
CA PRO A 492 34.42 -11.97 -20.17
C PRO A 492 34.17 -10.81 -21.15
N ILE A 493 32.90 -10.41 -21.34
CA ILE A 493 32.55 -9.29 -22.23
C ILE A 493 32.50 -7.95 -21.50
N GLY A 494 32.67 -7.94 -20.17
CA GLY A 494 32.52 -6.78 -19.30
C GLY A 494 31.48 -7.00 -18.20
N GLU A 495 31.19 -5.94 -17.45
CA GLU A 495 30.18 -5.96 -16.39
C GLU A 495 28.78 -5.94 -17.00
N VAL A 496 27.95 -6.94 -16.72
CA VAL A 496 26.58 -7.08 -17.24
C VAL A 496 25.59 -6.91 -16.11
N LEU A 497 24.46 -6.26 -16.37
CA LEU A 497 23.40 -6.05 -15.39
C LEU A 497 22.24 -7.03 -15.56
N ILE A 498 21.82 -7.62 -14.44
CA ILE A 498 20.59 -8.38 -14.32
C ILE A 498 19.79 -7.84 -13.14
N ASP A 499 18.54 -7.50 -13.36
CA ASP A 499 17.63 -7.02 -12.31
C ASP A 499 16.58 -8.09 -12.00
N PRO A 500 16.87 -9.04 -11.11
CA PRO A 500 15.93 -10.11 -10.78
C PRO A 500 14.69 -9.60 -10.04
N MET A 501 14.76 -8.39 -9.48
CA MET A 501 13.64 -7.78 -8.79
C MET A 501 12.61 -7.34 -9.82
N LEU A 502 13.03 -6.67 -10.89
CA LEU A 502 12.18 -6.24 -12.01
C LEU A 502 12.09 -7.27 -13.15
N GLY A 503 12.87 -8.34 -13.07
CA GLY A 503 13.06 -9.35 -14.10
C GLY A 503 14.02 -8.94 -15.22
N ILE A 504 14.56 -7.71 -15.27
CA ILE A 504 15.13 -7.09 -16.47
C ILE A 504 16.55 -7.58 -16.81
N THR A 505 16.89 -7.58 -18.10
CA THR A 505 18.26 -7.64 -18.66
C THR A 505 18.37 -6.75 -19.88
N TYR A 506 19.57 -6.25 -20.19
CA TYR A 506 19.81 -5.32 -21.29
C TYR A 506 20.57 -5.99 -22.44
N HIS A 507 20.10 -5.81 -23.67
CA HIS A 507 20.76 -6.31 -24.88
C HIS A 507 21.34 -5.15 -25.69
N THR A 508 22.43 -5.39 -26.42
CA THR A 508 23.02 -4.42 -27.35
C THR A 508 21.99 -3.98 -28.41
N LEU A 509 22.22 -2.82 -29.05
CA LEU A 509 21.29 -2.26 -30.05
C LEU A 509 21.04 -3.20 -31.23
N ASP A 510 22.03 -4.03 -31.56
CA ASP A 510 21.96 -5.06 -32.59
C ASP A 510 21.45 -6.42 -32.10
N ASN A 511 21.09 -6.56 -30.81
CA ASN A 511 20.57 -7.76 -30.16
C ASN A 511 21.50 -8.99 -30.17
N THR A 512 22.79 -8.81 -30.44
CA THR A 512 23.72 -9.95 -30.59
C THR A 512 24.20 -10.49 -29.25
N ARG A 513 24.18 -9.68 -28.19
CA ARG A 513 24.65 -10.02 -26.86
C ARG A 513 23.99 -9.17 -25.77
N LEU A 514 24.26 -9.50 -24.51
CA LEU A 514 23.97 -8.62 -23.39
C LEU A 514 24.83 -7.34 -23.48
N ALA A 515 24.21 -6.20 -23.16
CA ALA A 515 24.89 -4.92 -23.07
C ALA A 515 25.67 -4.84 -21.75
N THR A 516 26.87 -4.27 -21.82
CA THR A 516 27.68 -4.00 -20.64
C THR A 516 27.18 -2.75 -19.91
N LEU A 517 27.50 -2.64 -18.61
CA LEU A 517 27.21 -1.48 -17.79
C LEU A 517 27.71 -0.18 -18.44
N GLN A 518 28.92 -0.20 -19.01
CA GLN A 518 29.50 0.95 -19.70
C GLN A 518 28.65 1.38 -20.91
N GLU A 519 28.18 0.42 -21.72
CA GLU A 519 27.32 0.70 -22.88
C GLU A 519 25.95 1.22 -22.44
N ILE A 520 25.37 0.63 -21.38
CA ILE A 520 24.11 1.08 -20.80
C ILE A 520 24.27 2.53 -20.33
N CYS A 521 25.27 2.86 -19.53
CA CYS A 521 25.52 4.21 -19.03
C CYS A 521 25.74 5.24 -20.16
N GLY A 522 26.30 4.81 -21.29
CA GLY A 522 26.59 5.66 -22.44
C GLY A 522 25.45 5.81 -23.46
N SER A 523 24.32 5.10 -23.30
CA SER A 523 23.23 5.10 -24.30
C SER A 523 21.85 5.07 -23.67
N MET A 524 21.15 6.21 -23.73
CA MET A 524 19.73 6.29 -23.41
C MET A 524 18.87 5.35 -24.26
N GLU A 525 19.26 5.11 -25.51
CA GLU A 525 18.52 4.23 -26.42
C GLU A 525 18.55 2.78 -25.91
N LEU A 526 19.69 2.30 -25.41
CA LEU A 526 19.77 0.98 -24.77
C LEU A 526 18.89 0.88 -23.52
N GLN A 527 18.87 1.94 -22.72
CA GLN A 527 18.06 2.01 -21.50
C GLN A 527 16.56 2.12 -21.82
N ALA A 528 16.17 2.81 -22.89
CA ALA A 528 14.78 2.96 -23.31
C ALA A 528 14.19 1.64 -23.86
N ARG A 529 15.03 0.67 -24.23
CA ARG A 529 14.63 -0.64 -24.75
C ARG A 529 14.22 -1.64 -23.66
N VAL A 530 14.13 -1.20 -22.41
CA VAL A 530 13.48 -2.00 -21.35
C VAL A 530 12.03 -2.27 -21.76
N TRP A 531 11.58 -3.52 -21.60
CA TRP A 531 10.31 -4.07 -22.10
C TRP A 531 9.12 -3.11 -22.17
N GLU A 532 8.41 -3.07 -23.30
CA GLU A 532 7.20 -2.25 -23.51
C GLU A 532 6.07 -2.54 -22.49
N LYS A 533 6.14 -3.68 -21.77
CA LYS A 533 5.20 -4.05 -20.70
C LYS A 533 5.71 -3.83 -19.27
N ALA A 534 7.01 -3.65 -19.08
CA ALA A 534 7.50 -3.16 -17.80
C ALA A 534 7.22 -1.66 -17.79
N CYS A 535 6.16 -1.21 -17.11
CA CYS A 535 5.96 0.22 -16.78
C CYS A 535 7.06 0.76 -15.83
N ALA A 536 8.21 0.08 -15.73
CA ALA A 536 9.43 0.50 -15.05
C ALA A 536 10.39 1.06 -16.11
N HIS A 537 10.55 2.37 -16.08
CA HIS A 537 11.41 3.10 -16.98
C HIS A 537 12.87 3.05 -16.49
N GLY A 538 13.53 1.88 -16.48
CA GLY A 538 14.88 1.70 -15.88
C GLY A 538 16.01 2.66 -16.32
N HIS A 539 15.77 3.59 -17.25
CA HIS A 539 16.68 4.65 -17.66
C HIS A 539 17.06 5.64 -16.55
N GLU A 540 16.23 5.85 -15.52
CA GLU A 540 16.55 6.77 -14.43
C GLU A 540 17.74 6.33 -13.55
N PHE A 541 18.15 5.05 -13.63
CA PHE A 541 19.18 4.50 -12.76
C PHE A 541 20.60 4.55 -13.32
N PHE A 542 20.77 4.73 -14.64
CA PHE A 542 22.07 4.48 -15.28
C PHE A 542 22.62 5.64 -16.10
N ASN A 543 21.76 6.47 -16.73
CA ASN A 543 22.25 7.58 -17.54
C ASN A 543 22.76 8.75 -16.67
N GLY A 544 24.05 9.09 -16.79
CA GLY A 544 24.64 10.22 -16.07
C GLY A 544 24.74 10.04 -14.55
N VAL A 545 24.70 8.79 -14.07
CA VAL A 545 24.74 8.44 -12.64
C VAL A 545 26.13 7.92 -12.28
N ASP A 546 26.93 8.73 -11.60
CA ASP A 546 28.31 8.41 -11.24
C ASP A 546 28.46 7.71 -9.86
N ASN A 547 27.38 7.54 -9.09
CA ASN A 547 27.41 7.02 -7.71
C ASN A 547 27.12 5.51 -7.59
N GLN A 548 27.39 4.74 -8.64
CA GLN A 548 27.19 3.30 -8.66
C GLN A 548 28.17 2.60 -7.71
N THR A 549 27.63 1.91 -6.70
CA THR A 549 28.47 1.24 -5.68
C THR A 549 28.42 -0.26 -5.88
N ARG A 550 29.52 -0.84 -6.37
CA ARG A 550 29.75 -2.29 -6.42
C ARG A 550 29.97 -2.82 -5.00
N ARG A 551 29.25 -3.86 -4.62
CA ARG A 551 29.40 -4.54 -3.32
C ARG A 551 29.59 -6.03 -3.55
N PRO A 552 30.75 -6.60 -3.16
CA PRO A 552 30.94 -8.04 -3.21
C PRO A 552 30.00 -8.71 -2.20
N TYR A 553 29.52 -9.88 -2.57
CA TYR A 553 28.84 -10.77 -1.66
C TYR A 553 29.87 -11.71 -1.00
N ASP A 554 29.97 -11.69 0.33
CA ASP A 554 30.79 -12.65 1.08
C ASP A 554 29.92 -13.27 2.19
N ARG A 555 29.79 -14.61 2.17
CA ARG A 555 29.09 -15.42 3.17
C ARG A 555 27.70 -14.89 3.55
N GLY A 556 26.86 -14.54 2.59
CA GLY A 556 25.53 -14.06 2.91
C GLY A 556 25.42 -12.55 3.13
N ARG A 557 26.43 -11.71 2.91
CA ARG A 557 26.29 -10.26 3.14
C ARG A 557 26.95 -9.43 2.04
N LEU A 558 26.31 -8.32 1.66
CA LEU A 558 26.97 -7.28 0.85
C LEU A 558 27.94 -6.52 1.75
N LYS A 559 29.23 -6.57 1.42
CA LYS A 559 30.25 -5.78 2.13
C LYS A 559 30.40 -4.41 1.50
N TYR A 560 30.56 -3.39 2.34
CA TYR A 560 31.11 -2.12 1.89
C TYR A 560 32.58 -2.35 1.54
N LEU A 561 32.98 -1.99 0.33
CA LEU A 561 34.39 -1.88 0.00
C LEU A 561 34.91 -0.66 0.77
N ASN A 562 35.87 -0.88 1.68
CA ASN A 562 36.56 0.18 2.40
C ASN A 562 37.55 0.90 1.50
#